data_AF-A0A849QIV8-F1
#
_entry.id   AF-A0A849QIV8-F1
#
_cell.length_a   1.000
_cell.length_b   1.000
_cell.length_c   1.000
_cell.angle_alpha   90.00
_cell.angle_beta   90.00
_cell.angle_gamma   90.00
#
_symmetry.space_group_name_H-M   'P 1'
#
loop_
_entity.id
_entity.type
_entity.pdbx_description
1 polymer ?
#
loop_
_entity_poly.entity_id
_entity_poly.type
_entity_poly.pdbx_seq_one_letter_code
_entity_poly.pdbx_strand_id
1 'polypeptide(L)' 'MAQDLWNIGIEKVSDLKGKDPEELYFKICADQGYQVDRCFLYVCRSSVYFAENKDPDPEKLKWWNWKDNK' A
#
# COMPACT_ATOMS: atom_id res chain seq x y z
N MET A 1 -5.79 2.16 9.76
CA MET A 1 -5.29 1.35 8.63
C MET A 1 -6.37 1.15 7.57
N ALA A 2 -7.50 0.49 7.87
CA ALA A 2 -8.58 0.32 6.88
C ALA A 2 -9.31 1.65 6.57
N GLN A 3 -9.53 2.48 7.60
CA GLN A 3 -10.18 3.79 7.43
C GLN A 3 -9.38 4.74 6.54
N ASP A 4 -8.04 4.72 6.63
CA ASP A 4 -7.16 5.58 5.83
C ASP A 4 -7.26 5.25 4.33
N LEU A 5 -7.38 3.96 4.01
CA LEU A 5 -7.60 3.48 2.65
C LEU A 5 -8.99 3.89 2.14
N TRP A 6 -10.03 3.81 2.97
CA TRP A 6 -11.37 4.26 2.61
C TRP A 6 -11.43 5.76 2.36
N ASN A 7 -10.75 6.57 3.17
CA ASN A 7 -10.69 8.01 3.00
C ASN A 7 -10.08 8.43 1.66
N ILE A 8 -9.08 7.68 1.16
CA ILE A 8 -8.47 7.92 -0.16
C ILE A 8 -9.21 7.22 -1.32
N GLY A 9 -10.35 6.55 -1.04
CA GLY A 9 -11.19 5.88 -2.04
C GLY A 9 -10.76 4.46 -2.43
N ILE A 10 -10.03 3.75 -1.57
CA ILE A 10 -9.65 2.34 -1.76
C ILE A 10 -10.51 1.47 -0.85
N GLU A 11 -11.51 0.80 -1.40
CA GLU A 11 -12.44 -0.06 -0.62
C GLU A 11 -12.15 -1.55 -0.80
N LYS A 12 -11.62 -1.94 -1.96
CA LYS A 12 -11.33 -3.34 -2.31
C LYS A 12 -9.94 -3.48 -2.92
N VAL A 13 -9.41 -4.70 -2.83
CA VAL A 13 -8.10 -5.06 -3.42
C VAL A 13 -8.04 -4.72 -4.92
N SER A 14 -9.15 -4.85 -5.63
CA SER A 14 -9.22 -4.50 -7.06
C SER A 14 -8.94 -3.02 -7.35
N ASP A 15 -9.20 -2.10 -6.40
CA ASP A 15 -8.95 -0.66 -6.58
C ASP A 15 -7.46 -0.32 -6.47
N LEU A 16 -6.67 -1.20 -5.85
CA LEU A 16 -5.22 -1.08 -5.75
C LEU A 16 -4.52 -1.52 -7.05
N LYS A 17 -5.21 -2.25 -7.94
CA LYS A 17 -4.62 -2.78 -9.16
C LYS A 17 -4.27 -1.63 -10.12
N GLY A 18 -3.01 -1.57 -10.53
CA GLY A 18 -2.49 -0.50 -11.40
C GLY A 18 -2.37 0.87 -10.72
N LYS A 19 -2.44 0.93 -9.39
CA LYS A 19 -2.09 2.13 -8.61
C LYS A 19 -0.62 2.11 -8.26
N ASP A 20 -0.01 3.28 -8.22
CA ASP A 20 1.33 3.42 -7.67
C ASP A 20 1.28 3.43 -6.12
N PRO A 21 2.07 2.57 -5.44
CA PRO A 21 2.05 2.47 -3.99
C PRO A 21 2.63 3.71 -3.28
N GLU A 22 3.52 4.46 -3.93
CA GLU A 22 4.05 5.73 -3.40
C GLU A 22 2.98 6.83 -3.50
N GLU A 23 2.26 6.92 -4.62
CA GLU A 23 1.12 7.83 -4.74
C GLU A 23 0.03 7.57 -3.69
N LEU A 24 -0.29 6.29 -3.43
CA LEU A 24 -1.25 5.92 -2.37
C LEU A 24 -0.78 6.41 -1.01
N TYR A 25 0.50 6.21 -0.69
CA TYR A 25 1.09 6.69 0.55
C TYR A 25 1.03 8.22 0.66
N PHE A 26 1.36 8.95 -0.42
CA PHE A 26 1.27 10.41 -0.43
C PHE A 26 -0.17 10.91 -0.24
N LYS A 27 -1.16 10.23 -0.82
CA LYS A 27 -2.57 10.55 -0.60
C LYS A 27 -2.98 10.37 0.85
N ILE A 28 -2.51 9.30 1.50
CA ILE A 28 -2.78 9.06 2.93
C ILE A 28 -2.14 10.15 3.78
N CYS A 29 -0.89 10.53 3.50
CA CYS A 29 -0.23 11.62 4.21
C CYS A 29 -0.96 12.96 4.01
N ALA A 30 -1.47 13.20 2.80
CA ALA A 30 -2.26 14.39 2.50
C ALA A 30 -3.60 14.40 3.25
N ASP A 31 -4.31 13.26 3.29
CA ASP A 31 -5.58 13.09 4.02
C ASP A 31 -5.40 13.29 5.54
N GLN A 32 -4.35 12.69 6.11
CA GLN A 32 -4.06 12.84 7.53
C GLN A 32 -3.47 14.21 7.90
N GLY A 33 -2.97 14.97 6.93
CA GLY A 33 -2.35 16.28 7.15
C GLY A 33 -0.94 16.21 7.75
N TYR A 34 -0.34 15.03 7.83
CA TYR A 34 1.04 14.81 8.29
C TYR A 34 1.67 13.61 7.59
N GLN A 35 3.00 13.52 7.61
CA GLN A 35 3.70 12.35 7.08
C GLN A 35 3.51 11.14 8.02
N VAL A 36 2.83 10.13 7.50
CA VAL A 36 2.68 8.83 8.16
C VAL A 36 4.02 8.08 8.15
N ASP A 37 4.16 7.08 9.02
CA ASP A 37 5.39 6.28 9.04
C ASP A 37 5.61 5.53 7.71
N ARG A 38 6.90 5.37 7.34
CA ARG A 38 7.30 4.64 6.11
C ARG A 38 6.86 3.17 6.10
N CYS A 39 6.55 2.57 7.25
CA CYS A 39 5.94 1.24 7.29
C CYS A 39 4.64 1.17 6.47
N PHE A 40 3.89 2.26 6.39
CA PHE A 40 2.66 2.31 5.62
C PHE A 40 2.91 2.22 4.11
N LEU A 41 4.00 2.83 3.63
CA LEU A 41 4.43 2.69 2.24
C LEU A 41 4.71 1.22 1.88
N TYR A 42 5.36 0.47 2.77
CA TYR A 42 5.66 -0.94 2.53
C TYR A 42 4.38 -1.80 2.50
N VAL A 43 3.39 -1.45 3.33
CA VAL A 43 2.05 -2.06 3.28
C VAL A 43 1.37 -1.75 1.95
N CYS A 44 1.42 -0.51 1.47
CA CYS A 44 0.90 -0.13 0.15
C CYS A 44 1.57 -0.95 -0.96
N ARG A 45 2.91 -1.06 -0.97
CA ARG A 45 3.67 -1.86 -1.94
C ARG A 45 3.24 -3.31 -1.95
N SER A 46 3.16 -3.94 -0.78
CA SER A 46 2.69 -5.32 -0.64
C SER A 46 1.25 -5.51 -1.11
N SER A 47 0.38 -4.54 -0.85
CA SER A 47 -1.03 -4.60 -1.18
C SER A 47 -1.28 -4.44 -2.68
N VAL A 48 -0.58 -3.50 -3.33
CA VAL A 48 -0.59 -3.33 -4.79
C VAL A 48 -0.04 -4.58 -5.48
N TYR A 49 1.10 -5.11 -5.01
CA TYR A 49 1.67 -6.33 -5.54
C TYR A 49 0.68 -7.51 -5.48
N PHE A 50 0.00 -7.67 -4.34
CA PHE A 50 -1.04 -8.68 -4.18
C PHE A 50 -2.22 -8.47 -5.14
N ALA A 51 -2.63 -7.22 -5.38
CA ALA A 51 -3.72 -6.89 -6.30
C ALA A 51 -3.35 -7.12 -7.78
N GLU A 52 -2.09 -6.93 -8.14
CA GLU A 52 -1.60 -7.10 -9.51
C GLU A 52 -1.32 -8.57 -9.87
N ASN A 53 -0.87 -9.36 -8.90
CA ASN A 53 -0.46 -10.75 -9.12
C ASN A 53 -1.57 -11.72 -8.69
N LYS A 54 -2.11 -12.50 -9.65
CA LYS A 54 -3.11 -13.54 -9.37
C LYS A 54 -2.58 -14.69 -8.53
N ASP A 55 -1.29 -15.00 -8.66
CA ASP A 55 -0.60 -16.03 -7.88
C ASP A 55 0.65 -15.40 -7.22
N PRO A 56 0.44 -14.61 -6.14
CA PRO A 56 1.52 -13.87 -5.53
C PRO A 56 2.34 -14.77 -4.60
N ASP A 57 3.67 -14.65 -4.72
CA ASP A 57 4.60 -15.32 -3.82
C ASP A 57 4.31 -14.99 -2.34
N PRO A 58 4.05 -16.00 -1.47
CA PRO A 58 3.71 -15.78 -0.07
C PRO A 58 4.82 -15.11 0.74
N GLU A 59 6.07 -15.17 0.28
CA GLU A 59 7.16 -14.39 0.88
C GLU A 59 6.98 -12.91 0.58
N LYS A 60 6.56 -12.53 -0.63
CA LYS A 60 6.32 -11.12 -1.00
C LYS A 60 5.01 -10.56 -0.45
N LEU A 61 4.14 -11.37 0.14
CA LEU A 61 2.97 -10.89 0.89
C LEU A 61 3.32 -10.29 2.25
N LYS A 62 4.54 -10.56 2.71
CA LYS A 62 5.05 -10.02 3.96
C LYS A 62 5.52 -8.58 3.71
N TRP A 63 4.77 -7.61 4.23
CA TRP A 63 5.09 -6.18 4.06
C TRP A 63 6.54 -5.83 4.44
N TRP A 64 7.14 -6.53 5.41
CA TRP A 64 8.53 -6.29 5.80
C TRP A 64 9.57 -6.67 4.74
N ASN A 65 9.21 -7.48 3.75
CA ASN A 65 10.07 -7.78 2.60
C ASN A 65 10.11 -6.64 1.57
N TRP A 66 9.24 -5.63 1.72
CA TRP A 66 9.22 -4.41 0.91
C TRP A 66 9.95 -3.24 1.57
N LYS A 67 10.55 -3.47 2.75
CA LYS A 67 11.46 -2.50 3.35
C LYS A 67 12.60 -2.23 2.38
N ASP A 68 13.02 -0.98 2.33
CA ASP A 68 14.18 -0.58 1.54
C ASP A 68 15.41 -1.35 2.04
N ASN A 69 15.87 -2.34 1.26
CA ASN A 69 17.11 -3.03 1.53
C ASN A 69 18.24 -2.13 1.00
N LYS A 70 19.05 -1.66 1.94
CA LYS A 70 20.23 -0.83 1.70
C LYS A 70 21.30 -1.59 0.91
#